data_AF-A0A841QI04-F1
#
_entry.id   AF-A0A841QI04-F1
#
_cell.length_a   1.000
_cell.length_b   1.000
_cell.length_c   1.000
_cell.angle_alpha   90.00
_cell.angle_beta   90.00
_cell.angle_gamma   90.00
#
_symmetry.space_group_name_H-M   'P 1'
#
loop_
_entity.id
_entity.type
_entity.pdbx_description
1 polymer ?
#
loop_
_entity_poly.entity_id
_entity_poly.type
_entity_poly.pdbx_seq_one_letter_code
_entity_poly.pdbx_strand_id
1 'polypeptide(L)' 'RFIDHNTQDAQYDEAGLSAPHIVATALNALGVSATGIGDMLEATLSNRATGTKS' A
#
# COMPACT_ATOMS: atom_id res chain seq x y z
N ARG A 1 -17.74 37.39 7.27
CA ARG A 1 -17.42 36.42 6.19
C ARG A 1 -16.98 35.13 6.88
N PHE A 2 -17.78 34.07 6.79
CA PHE A 2 -17.36 32.76 7.29
C PHE A 2 -16.26 32.23 6.37
N ILE A 3 -15.19 31.70 6.96
CA ILE A 3 -14.18 30.97 6.22
C ILE A 3 -14.84 29.63 5.88
N ASP A 4 -14.84 29.27 4.60
CA ASP A 4 -15.24 27.94 4.16
C ASP A 4 -14.20 26.96 4.69
N HIS A 5 -14.40 26.53 5.94
CA HIS A 5 -13.63 25.46 6.52
C HIS A 5 -14.16 24.19 5.86
N ASN A 6 -13.41 23.70 4.86
CA ASN A 6 -13.57 22.35 4.34
C ASN A 6 -13.64 21.36 5.52
N THR A 7 -14.23 20.19 5.33
CA THR A 7 -14.40 19.24 6.42
C THR A 7 -13.05 18.84 7.03
N GLN A 8 -13.04 18.52 8.32
CA GLN A 8 -11.82 18.13 9.02
C GLN A 8 -11.14 16.92 8.36
N ASP A 9 -11.93 15.98 7.85
CA ASP A 9 -11.43 14.81 7.10
C ASP A 9 -10.67 15.22 5.84
N ALA A 10 -11.19 16.16 5.06
CA ALA A 10 -10.53 16.64 3.85
C ALA A 10 -9.19 17.32 4.17
N GLN A 11 -9.08 18.00 5.31
CA GLN A 11 -7.84 18.62 5.76
C GLN A 11 -6.81 17.58 6.22
N TYR A 12 -7.25 16.48 6.87
CA TYR A 12 -6.36 15.37 7.22
C TYR A 12 -5.85 14.63 5.99
N ASP A 13 -6.70 14.46 4.98
CA ASP A 13 -6.31 13.88 3.70
C ASP A 13 -5.30 14.77 2.96
N GLU A 14 -5.58 16.08 2.82
CA GLU A 14 -4.66 17.04 2.19
C GLU A 14 -3.30 17.13 2.90
N ALA A 15 -3.31 17.05 4.23
CA ALA A 15 -2.08 17.05 5.04
C ALA A 15 -1.33 15.70 5.01
N GLY A 16 -1.87 14.66 4.37
CA GLY A 16 -1.29 13.32 4.37
C GLY A 16 -1.28 12.65 5.75
N LEU A 17 -2.16 13.09 6.64
CA LEU A 17 -2.31 12.58 8.01
C LEU A 17 -3.41 11.52 8.13
N SER A 18 -4.07 11.17 7.03
CA SER A 18 -5.07 10.13 7.02
C SER A 18 -4.45 8.73 7.04
N ALA A 19 -5.25 7.76 7.51
CA ALA A 19 -4.82 6.37 7.64
C ALA A 19 -4.23 5.78 6.34
N PRO A 20 -4.78 6.03 5.13
CA PRO A 20 -4.18 5.56 3.88
C PRO A 20 -2.74 6.06 3.66
N HIS A 21 -2.47 7.33 3.96
CA HIS A 21 -1.15 7.94 3.79
C HIS A 21 -0.13 7.38 4.80
N ILE A 22 -0.57 7.15 6.03
CA ILE A 22 0.25 6.51 7.07
C ILE A 22 0.62 5.09 6.66
N VAL A 23 -0.35 4.30 6.18
CA VAL A 23 -0.12 2.93 5.71
C VAL A 23 0.85 2.91 4.52
N ALA A 24 0.66 3.81 3.55
CA ALA A 24 1.57 3.94 2.42
C ALA A 24 3.01 4.26 2.86
N THR A 25 3.17 5.17 3.83
CA THR A 25 4.48 5.53 4.39
C THR A 25 5.14 4.35 5.08
N ALA A 26 4.39 3.60 5.90
CA ALA A 26 4.90 2.42 6.60
C ALA A 26 5.31 1.32 5.62
N LEU A 27 4.49 1.04 4.60
CA LEU A 27 4.82 0.05 3.57
C LEU A 27 6.07 0.44 2.76
N ASN A 28 6.19 1.71 2.39
CA ASN A 28 7.38 2.24 1.73
C ASN A 28 8.64 2.10 2.61
N ALA A 29 8.54 2.44 3.90
CA ALA A 29 9.64 2.33 4.85
C ALA A 29 10.10 0.89 5.08
N LEU A 30 9.17 -0.06 5.01
CA LEU A 30 9.46 -1.50 5.10
C LEU A 30 10.03 -2.08 3.80
N GLY A 31 10.19 -1.27 2.74
CA GLY A 31 10.61 -1.75 1.42
C GLY A 31 9.57 -2.64 0.74
N VAL A 32 8.35 -2.66 1.28
CA VAL A 32 7.23 -3.44 0.77
C VAL A 32 6.58 -2.62 -0.35
N SER A 33 7.21 -2.61 -1.52
CA SER A 33 6.51 -2.20 -2.73
C SER A 33 5.41 -3.21 -3.00
N ALA A 34 4.18 -2.78 -3.25
CA ALA A 34 3.07 -3.67 -3.63
C ALA A 34 3.47 -4.61 -4.81
N THR A 35 4.39 -4.15 -5.66
CA THR A 35 5.03 -4.92 -6.72
C THR A 35 5.88 -6.10 -6.21
N GLY A 36 6.64 -5.93 -5.13
CA GLY A 36 7.55 -6.97 -4.61
C GLY A 36 6.83 -8.13 -3.92
N ILE A 37 5.68 -7.88 -3.29
CA ILE A 37 4.84 -8.97 -2.74
C ILE A 37 4.18 -9.75 -3.88
N GLY A 38 3.69 -9.05 -4.91
CA GLY A 38 3.08 -9.68 -6.09
C GLY A 38 4.08 -10.57 -6.83
N ASP A 39 5.30 -10.09 -7.03
CA ASP A 39 6.39 -10.81 -7.70
C ASP A 39 6.86 -12.03 -6.88
N MET A 40 7.02 -11.89 -5.56
CA MET A 40 7.39 -13.03 -4.70
C MET A 40 6.26 -14.07 -4.58
N LEU A 41 5.00 -13.63 -4.56
CA LEU A 41 3.85 -14.54 -4.56
C LEU A 41 3.72 -15.27 -5.89
N GLU A 42 3.88 -14.59 -7.02
CA GLU A 42 3.86 -15.18 -8.36
C GLU A 42 5.00 -16.19 -8.54
N ALA A 43 6.23 -15.83 -8.13
CA ALA A 43 7.38 -16.75 -8.13
C ALA A 43 7.14 -17.98 -7.23
N THR A 44 6.55 -17.80 -6.05
CA THR A 44 6.23 -18.90 -5.12
C THR A 44 5.15 -19.83 -5.67
N LEU A 45 4.12 -19.27 -6.31
CA LEU A 45 3.04 -20.04 -6.93
C LEU A 45 3.52 -20.78 -8.20
N SER A 46 4.37 -20.14 -9.01
CA SER A 46 5.00 -20.72 -10.20
C SER A 46 5.92 -21.89 -9.84
N ASN A 47 6.74 -21.75 -8.79
CA ASN A 47 7.63 -22.81 -8.32
C ASN A 47 6.87 -24.03 -7.72
N ARG A 48 5.63 -23.81 -7.22
CA ARG A 48 4.74 -24.91 -6.80
C ARG A 48 4.13 -25.67 -7.98
N ALA A 49 4.00 -25.02 -9.15
CA ALA A 49 3.42 -25.61 -10.35
C ALA A 49 4.41 -26.46 -11.17
N THR A 50 5.72 -26.22 -11.04
CA THR A 50 6.77 -26.93 -11.79
C THR A 50 7.28 -28.20 -11.09
N GLY A 51 6.93 -28.41 -9.83
CA GLY A 51 7.39 -29.54 -9.00
C GLY A 51 6.54 -30.81 -9.07
N THR A 52 6.22 -31.35 -10.25
CA THR A 52 5.68 -32.72 -10.40
C THR A 52 6.01 -33.35 -11.75
N LYS A 53 7.27 -33.76 -11.98
CA LYS A 53 7.56 -34.85 -12.95
C LYS A 53 8.66 -35.74 -12.38
N SER A 54 8.21 -36.86 -11.80
CA SER A 54 9.02 -38.07 -11.53
C SER A 54 9.46 -38.74 -12.82
#